data_AF-A0AB40CUG0-F1
#
_entry.id   AF-A0AB40CUG0-F1
#
_cell.length_a   1.000
_cell.length_b   1.000
_cell.length_c   1.000
_cell.angle_alpha   90.00
_cell.angle_beta   90.00
_cell.angle_gamma   90.00
#
_symmetry.space_group_name_H-M   'P 1'
#
loop_
_entity.id
_entity.type
_entity.pdbx_description
1 polymer ?
#
loop_
_entity_poly.entity_id
_entity_poly.type
_entity_poly.pdbx_seq_one_letter_code
_entity_poly.pdbx_strand_id
1 'polypeptide(L)'
;MMHLLGFRGSSRDPGGSPASVSRNPSQSSSSTSSPNTLGPARPLRLVYCDENGKFRMDPEAVAALQLVKGPIGVVSVCGRARQGKSFILNQLLGRSSGFQVAPTHRPCTKGLWMWSAPIKRTALDGTEYNLLLLDSEGIDAYDQTVRF
;
A
#
# COMPACT_ATOMS: atom_id res chain seq x y z
N MET A 1 16.58 -41.72 35.22
CA MET A 1 16.06 -42.40 36.42
C MET A 1 14.56 -42.15 36.46
N MET A 2 13.75 -43.15 36.08
CA MET A 2 12.29 -43.10 36.10
C MET A 2 11.79 -43.37 37.53
N HIS A 3 10.74 -42.69 37.97
CA HIS A 3 10.00 -43.10 39.18
C HIS A 3 8.48 -43.03 38.96
N LEU A 4 7.82 -43.84 39.76
CA LEU A 4 6.64 -44.66 39.49
C LEU A 4 5.30 -44.01 39.91
N LEU A 5 4.22 -44.54 39.31
CA LEU A 5 2.78 -44.31 39.53
C LEU A 5 2.26 -44.28 40.98
N GLY A 6 1.13 -43.59 41.18
CA GLY A 6 0.21 -43.77 42.31
C GLY A 6 -1.25 -43.49 41.90
N PHE A 7 -2.15 -44.42 42.20
CA PHE A 7 -3.56 -44.50 41.77
C PHE A 7 -4.57 -44.13 42.88
N ARG A 8 -5.80 -43.75 42.42
CA ARG A 8 -7.16 -43.94 42.98
C ARG A 8 -7.74 -43.07 44.12
N GLY A 9 -8.98 -42.61 43.88
CA GLY A 9 -10.02 -42.37 44.92
C GLY A 9 -11.10 -41.36 44.50
N SER A 10 -12.39 -41.72 44.53
CA SER A 10 -13.54 -41.02 43.91
C SER A 10 -14.49 -40.30 44.88
N SER A 11 -15.29 -39.30 44.45
CA SER A 11 -16.78 -39.30 44.52
C SER A 11 -17.49 -37.93 44.26
N ARG A 12 -18.36 -37.92 43.23
CA ARG A 12 -19.72 -37.35 43.02
C ARG A 12 -20.15 -35.90 43.41
N ASP A 13 -20.58 -35.18 42.36
CA ASP A 13 -21.52 -34.05 42.07
C ASP A 13 -22.69 -33.70 43.06
N PRO A 14 -23.52 -32.61 42.91
CA PRO A 14 -23.80 -31.77 41.72
C PRO A 14 -24.08 -30.25 41.89
N GLY A 15 -24.09 -29.50 40.76
CA GLY A 15 -25.16 -28.56 40.39
C GLY A 15 -25.03 -27.04 40.65
N GLY A 16 -25.19 -26.24 39.58
CA GLY A 16 -25.83 -24.89 39.64
C GLY A 16 -24.99 -23.67 39.19
N SER A 17 -25.19 -23.20 37.95
CA SER A 17 -24.74 -21.89 37.41
C SER A 17 -25.56 -20.71 38.02
N PRO A 18 -25.24 -19.39 37.85
CA PRO A 18 -25.08 -18.71 36.54
C PRO A 18 -24.11 -17.49 36.48
N ALA A 19 -24.05 -16.88 35.29
CA ALA A 19 -23.73 -15.48 34.98
C ALA A 19 -22.26 -15.06 34.74
N SER A 20 -21.94 -14.76 33.48
CA SER A 20 -21.54 -13.40 33.07
C SER A 20 -21.58 -13.26 31.55
N VAL A 21 -22.60 -12.55 31.06
CA VAL A 21 -22.69 -12.09 29.67
C VAL A 21 -21.76 -10.89 29.54
N SER A 22 -20.61 -11.09 28.89
CA SER A 22 -19.69 -10.00 28.57
C SER A 22 -20.27 -9.17 27.42
N ARG A 23 -20.91 -8.04 27.76
CA ARG A 23 -21.36 -7.02 26.79
C ARG A 23 -20.17 -6.12 26.49
N ASN A 24 -19.62 -6.23 25.28
CA ASN A 24 -18.62 -5.29 24.77
C ASN A 24 -19.36 -4.18 24.01
N PRO A 25 -19.31 -2.89 24.42
CA PRO A 25 -19.88 -1.82 23.62
C PRO A 25 -18.98 -1.55 22.43
N SER A 26 -19.53 -1.70 21.23
CA SER A 26 -18.95 -1.23 19.98
C SER A 26 -18.63 0.27 20.05
N GLN A 27 -17.36 0.61 20.27
CA GLN A 27 -16.87 1.96 20.02
C GLN A 27 -16.70 2.13 18.51
N SER A 28 -17.69 2.75 17.90
CA SER A 28 -17.59 3.35 16.57
C SER A 28 -16.60 4.51 16.63
N SER A 29 -15.32 4.26 16.32
CA SER A 29 -14.36 5.33 16.07
C SER A 29 -14.57 5.84 14.65
N SER A 30 -15.46 6.82 14.50
CA SER A 30 -15.48 7.71 13.35
C SER A 30 -14.14 8.45 13.29
N SER A 31 -13.23 7.99 12.42
CA SER A 31 -11.95 8.64 12.19
C SER A 31 -12.16 9.94 11.41
N THR A 32 -12.37 11.03 12.13
CA THR A 32 -12.24 12.38 11.58
C THR A 32 -10.76 12.60 11.28
N SER A 33 -10.35 12.37 10.03
CA SER A 33 -8.98 12.64 9.59
C SER A 33 -8.76 14.14 9.43
N SER A 34 -7.98 14.72 10.33
CA SER A 34 -7.44 16.08 10.22
C SER A 34 -6.70 16.27 8.88
N PRO A 35 -6.85 17.40 8.18
CA PRO A 35 -6.47 17.50 6.76
C PRO A 35 -4.98 17.73 6.47
N ASN A 36 -4.08 17.73 7.47
CA ASN A 36 -2.74 18.35 7.30
C ASN A 36 -1.52 17.47 7.60
N THR A 37 -1.66 16.16 7.72
CA THR A 37 -0.49 15.27 7.79
C THR A 37 -0.48 14.34 6.58
N LEU A 38 0.41 14.60 5.62
CA LEU A 38 0.80 13.57 4.66
C LEU A 38 1.25 12.37 5.50
N GLY A 39 0.54 11.26 5.36
CA GLY A 39 0.90 10.00 5.99
C GLY A 39 2.31 9.54 5.56
N PRO A 40 2.78 8.38 6.07
CA PRO A 40 4.08 7.85 5.68
C PRO A 40 4.23 7.75 4.16
N ALA A 41 5.45 7.99 3.67
CA ALA A 41 5.77 7.93 2.25
C ALA A 41 5.36 6.57 1.65
N ARG A 42 4.52 6.61 0.61
CA ARG A 42 3.89 5.42 0.02
C ARG A 42 3.55 5.65 -1.46
N PRO A 43 3.31 4.59 -2.23
CA PRO A 43 2.74 4.72 -3.56
C PRO A 43 1.31 5.25 -3.48
N LEU A 44 0.99 6.26 -4.28
CA LEU A 44 -0.36 6.74 -4.51
C LEU A 44 -0.72 6.48 -5.97
N ARG A 45 -1.91 5.92 -6.19
CA ARG A 45 -2.45 5.79 -7.54
C ARG A 45 -2.75 7.19 -8.06
N LEU A 46 -2.17 7.57 -9.18
CA LEU A 46 -2.34 8.90 -9.77
C LEU A 46 -3.42 8.88 -10.84
N VAL A 47 -3.35 7.94 -11.78
CA VAL A 47 -4.32 7.78 -12.86
C VAL A 47 -4.83 6.35 -12.86
N TYR A 48 -6.13 6.18 -13.02
CA TYR A 48 -6.77 4.87 -13.17
C TYR A 48 -7.88 4.92 -14.22
N CYS A 49 -8.25 3.74 -14.74
CA CYS A 49 -9.40 3.59 -15.61
C CYS A 49 -10.61 3.23 -14.74
N ASP A 50 -11.70 4.00 -14.82
CA ASP A 50 -12.95 3.69 -14.14
C ASP A 50 -13.70 2.56 -14.86
N GLU A 51 -14.81 2.11 -14.28
CA GLU A 51 -15.64 1.02 -14.80
C GLU A 51 -16.23 1.34 -16.19
N ASN A 52 -16.32 2.63 -16.56
CA ASN A 52 -16.81 3.07 -17.86
C ASN A 52 -15.68 3.21 -18.89
N GLY A 53 -14.46 2.75 -18.57
CA GLY A 53 -13.31 2.88 -19.45
C GLY A 53 -12.71 4.29 -19.51
N LYS A 54 -13.09 5.20 -18.61
CA LYS A 54 -12.59 6.58 -18.61
C LYS A 54 -11.41 6.73 -17.65
N PHE A 55 -10.38 7.45 -18.10
CA PHE A 55 -9.28 7.81 -17.22
C PHE A 55 -9.72 8.85 -16.18
N ARG A 56 -9.39 8.57 -14.93
CA ARG A 56 -9.64 9.41 -13.77
C ARG A 56 -8.35 9.65 -13.02
N MET A 57 -8.25 10.81 -12.38
CA MET A 57 -7.20 11.07 -11.41
C MET A 57 -7.70 10.78 -10.00
N ASP A 58 -6.83 10.22 -9.16
CA ASP A 58 -7.16 9.99 -7.76
C ASP A 58 -7.07 11.32 -6.98
N PRO A 59 -8.14 11.77 -6.30
CA PRO A 59 -8.13 13.04 -5.59
C PRO A 59 -7.04 13.15 -4.52
N GLU A 60 -6.67 12.03 -3.87
CA GLU A 60 -5.60 12.02 -2.87
C GLU A 60 -4.24 12.35 -3.51
N ALA A 61 -3.94 11.75 -4.66
CA ALA A 61 -2.71 12.01 -5.39
C ALA A 61 -2.64 13.45 -5.90
N VAL A 62 -3.76 13.99 -6.40
CA VAL A 62 -3.86 15.38 -6.85
C VAL A 62 -3.60 16.35 -5.68
N ALA A 63 -4.22 16.10 -4.51
CA ALA A 63 -4.00 16.93 -3.33
C ALA A 63 -2.53 16.87 -2.87
N ALA A 64 -1.91 15.69 -2.88
CA ALA A 64 -0.48 15.54 -2.58
C ALA A 64 0.41 16.36 -3.53
N LEU A 65 0.10 16.37 -4.84
CA LEU A 65 0.83 17.15 -5.83
C LEU A 65 0.68 18.67 -5.63
N GLN A 66 -0.51 19.15 -5.27
CA GLN A 66 -0.78 20.58 -5.02
C GLN A 66 -0.01 21.14 -3.80
N LEU A 67 0.37 20.26 -2.87
CA LEU A 67 1.18 20.61 -1.70
C LEU A 67 2.67 20.74 -2.03
N VAL A 68 3.14 20.20 -3.16
CA VAL A 68 4.53 20.33 -3.60
C VAL A 68 4.80 21.76 -4.03
N LYS A 69 5.77 22.42 -3.38
CA LYS A 69 6.18 23.80 -3.69
C LYS A 69 7.53 23.80 -4.41
N GLY A 70 7.66 24.68 -5.40
CA GLY A 70 8.87 24.85 -6.22
C GLY A 70 8.89 23.94 -7.46
N PRO A 71 10.01 23.92 -8.19
CA PRO A 71 10.14 23.14 -9.42
C PRO A 71 9.96 21.63 -9.17
N ILE A 72 9.41 20.93 -10.16
CA ILE A 72 9.23 19.48 -10.14
C ILE A 72 10.00 18.86 -11.30
N GLY A 73 10.89 17.93 -10.99
CA GLY A 73 11.46 17.00 -11.95
C GLY A 73 10.71 15.67 -11.87
N VAL A 74 10.51 15.01 -13.01
CA VAL A 74 9.80 13.72 -13.06
C VAL A 74 10.70 12.64 -13.64
N VAL A 75 10.80 11.51 -12.96
CA VAL A 75 11.36 10.28 -13.50
C VAL A 75 10.24 9.26 -13.57
N SER A 76 10.01 8.73 -14.77
CA SER A 76 9.05 7.65 -14.99
C SER A 76 9.75 6.46 -15.63
N VAL A 77 9.34 5.26 -15.23
CA VAL A 77 9.80 4.02 -15.86
C VAL A 77 8.60 3.38 -16.55
N CYS A 78 8.66 3.32 -17.89
CA CYS A 78 7.65 2.72 -18.74
C CYS A 78 8.22 1.49 -19.47
N GLY A 79 7.36 0.55 -19.85
CA GLY A 79 7.78 -0.66 -20.56
C GLY A 79 6.85 -1.84 -20.30
N ARG A 80 7.22 -3.01 -20.84
CA ARG A 80 6.40 -4.22 -20.74
C ARG A 80 6.13 -4.60 -19.27
N ALA A 81 5.03 -5.30 -19.04
CA ALA A 81 4.78 -5.89 -17.73
C ALA A 81 5.95 -6.82 -17.35
N ARG A 82 6.23 -6.94 -16.04
CA ARG A 82 7.23 -7.89 -15.50
C ARG A 82 8.70 -7.63 -15.83
N GLN A 83 9.06 -6.47 -16.37
CA GLN A 83 10.47 -6.11 -16.61
C GLN A 83 11.11 -5.29 -15.47
N GLY A 84 10.60 -5.42 -14.24
CA GLY A 84 11.24 -4.81 -13.07
C GLY A 84 11.12 -3.29 -12.94
N LYS A 85 10.09 -2.66 -13.55
CA LYS A 85 9.90 -1.19 -13.48
C LYS A 85 9.78 -0.67 -12.04
N SER A 86 8.83 -1.22 -11.29
CA SER A 86 8.61 -0.91 -9.87
C SER A 86 9.84 -1.25 -9.02
N PHE A 87 10.60 -2.29 -9.40
CA PHE A 87 11.85 -2.64 -8.73
C PHE A 87 12.92 -1.56 -8.92
N ILE A 88 13.16 -1.10 -10.15
CA ILE A 88 14.12 -0.02 -10.43
C ILE A 88 13.73 1.26 -9.69
N LEU A 89 12.44 1.60 -9.65
CA LEU A 89 11.97 2.76 -8.89
C LEU A 89 12.20 2.63 -7.38
N ASN A 90 12.05 1.43 -6.81
CA ASN A 90 12.41 1.17 -5.41
C ASN A 90 13.92 1.32 -5.17
N GLN A 91 14.76 0.86 -6.11
CA GLN A 91 16.21 1.08 -6.04
C GLN A 91 16.56 2.58 -6.08
N LEU A 92 15.84 3.39 -6.89
CA LEU A 92 16.00 4.86 -6.90
C LEU A 92 15.54 5.53 -5.60
N LEU A 93 14.57 4.93 -4.90
CA LEU A 93 14.20 5.34 -3.54
C LEU A 93 15.26 4.94 -2.50
N GLY A 94 16.24 4.12 -2.86
CA GLY A 94 17.20 3.53 -1.92
C GLY A 94 16.57 2.50 -0.98
N ARG A 95 15.47 1.85 -1.41
CA ARG A 95 14.66 0.94 -0.58
C ARG A 95 14.44 -0.38 -1.30
N SER A 96 14.35 -1.47 -0.54
CA SER A 96 13.90 -2.77 -1.08
C SER A 96 12.38 -2.86 -1.24
N SER A 97 11.63 -1.92 -0.67
CA SER A 97 10.17 -1.86 -0.69
C SER A 97 9.64 -0.44 -0.89
N GLY A 98 8.45 -0.34 -1.49
CA GLY A 98 7.83 0.93 -1.85
C GLY A 98 6.70 0.67 -2.85
N PHE A 99 6.98 0.90 -4.12
CA PHE A 99 6.11 0.43 -5.20
C PHE A 99 5.94 -1.09 -5.15
N GLN A 100 4.74 -1.55 -5.48
CA GLN A 100 4.39 -2.95 -5.38
C GLN A 100 5.16 -3.77 -6.43
N VAL A 101 5.92 -4.75 -5.94
CA VAL A 101 6.58 -5.76 -6.75
C VAL A 101 5.95 -7.10 -6.37
N ALA A 102 5.42 -7.86 -7.34
CA ALA A 102 4.94 -9.21 -7.07
C ALA A 102 5.56 -10.22 -8.04
N PRO A 103 5.85 -11.46 -7.58
CA PRO A 103 6.42 -12.52 -8.42
C PRO A 103 5.38 -13.22 -9.30
N THR A 104 4.08 -12.99 -9.08
CA THR A 104 2.98 -13.76 -9.70
C THR A 104 2.65 -13.30 -11.11
N HIS A 105 1.98 -14.16 -11.92
CA HIS A 105 1.64 -13.90 -13.34
C HIS A 105 0.56 -12.81 -13.59
N ARG A 106 -0.08 -12.27 -12.55
CA ARG A 106 -1.05 -11.18 -12.71
C ARG A 106 -0.37 -9.80 -12.78
N PRO A 107 -0.83 -8.87 -13.65
CA PRO A 107 -0.33 -7.51 -13.66
C PRO A 107 -0.46 -6.87 -12.28
N CYS A 108 0.64 -6.38 -11.73
CA CYS A 108 0.66 -5.82 -10.37
C CYS A 108 0.28 -4.33 -10.35
N THR A 109 0.65 -3.60 -11.40
CA THR A 109 0.43 -2.15 -11.51
C THR A 109 -0.61 -1.88 -12.59
N LYS A 110 -1.70 -1.22 -12.21
CA LYS A 110 -2.75 -0.73 -13.13
C LYS A 110 -2.82 0.78 -13.09
N GLY A 111 -2.92 1.42 -14.25
CA GLY A 111 -2.82 2.87 -14.38
C GLY A 111 -1.42 3.43 -14.08
N LEU A 112 -1.37 4.66 -13.56
CA LEU A 112 -0.13 5.34 -13.17
C LEU A 112 -0.08 5.50 -11.66
N TRP A 113 1.10 5.32 -11.08
CA TRP A 113 1.34 5.44 -9.64
C TRP A 113 2.48 6.41 -9.40
N MET A 114 2.38 7.21 -8.34
CA MET A 114 3.41 8.16 -7.92
C MET A 114 3.88 7.86 -6.51
N TRP A 115 5.12 8.24 -6.19
CA TRP A 115 5.57 8.25 -4.81
C TRP A 115 5.07 9.50 -4.07
N SER A 116 4.42 9.34 -2.91
CA SER A 116 3.72 10.44 -2.23
C SER A 116 4.63 11.54 -1.66
N ALA A 117 5.91 11.25 -1.47
CA ALA A 117 6.88 12.16 -0.87
C ALA A 117 8.00 12.47 -1.88
N PRO A 118 7.93 13.59 -2.64
CA PRO A 118 8.97 13.95 -3.60
C PRO A 118 10.35 14.05 -2.97
N ILE A 119 11.36 13.62 -3.70
CA ILE A 119 12.74 13.57 -3.22
C ILE A 119 13.40 14.92 -3.51
N LYS A 120 13.91 15.59 -2.48
CA LYS A 120 14.67 16.84 -2.67
C LYS A 120 15.97 16.58 -3.42
N ARG A 121 16.24 17.42 -4.41
CA ARG A 121 17.43 17.37 -5.27
C ARG A 121 17.88 18.78 -5.61
N THR A 122 19.17 18.90 -5.88
CA THR A 122 19.81 20.15 -6.29
C THR A 122 20.38 19.93 -7.69
N ALA A 123 20.03 20.82 -8.63
CA ALA A 123 20.59 20.80 -9.98
C ALA A 123 22.04 21.29 -9.99
N LEU A 124 22.73 21.11 -11.12
CA LEU A 124 24.14 21.51 -11.28
C LEU A 124 24.34 23.04 -11.13
N ASP A 125 23.31 23.83 -11.41
CA ASP A 125 23.30 25.28 -11.25
C ASP A 125 22.94 25.76 -9.83
N GLY A 126 22.74 24.83 -8.89
CA GLY A 126 22.36 25.13 -7.51
C GLY A 126 20.85 25.22 -7.27
N THR A 127 20.00 25.07 -8.29
CA THR A 127 18.54 25.15 -8.14
C THR A 127 17.99 23.93 -7.40
N GLU A 128 17.27 24.17 -6.30
CA GLU A 128 16.52 23.13 -5.57
C GLU A 128 15.25 22.73 -6.33
N TYR A 129 14.99 21.43 -6.44
CA TYR A 129 13.77 20.89 -7.04
C TYR A 129 13.27 19.63 -6.35
N ASN A 130 12.00 19.29 -6.63
CA ASN A 130 11.33 18.10 -6.10
C ASN A 130 11.32 17.02 -7.19
N LEU A 131 12.01 15.91 -6.96
CA LEU A 131 11.99 14.77 -7.87
C LEU A 131 10.80 13.85 -7.55
N LEU A 132 9.87 13.73 -8.49
CA LEU A 132 8.73 12.83 -8.45
C LEU A 132 9.04 11.54 -9.23
N LEU A 133 8.77 10.40 -8.60
CA LEU A 133 8.89 9.08 -9.23
C LEU A 133 7.53 8.57 -9.68
N LEU A 134 7.42 8.12 -10.92
CA LEU A 134 6.20 7.56 -11.51
C LEU A 134 6.41 6.12 -12.02
N ASP A 135 5.61 5.20 -11.52
CA ASP A 135 5.50 3.83 -12.01
C ASP A 135 4.32 3.69 -12.97
N SER A 136 4.51 2.98 -14.07
CA SER A 136 3.49 2.81 -15.11
C SER A 136 2.94 1.39 -15.15
N GLU A 137 1.68 1.26 -15.56
CA GLU A 137 1.15 0.00 -16.07
C GLU A 137 2.05 -0.54 -17.20
N GLY A 138 2.16 -1.88 -17.26
CA GLY A 138 2.88 -2.56 -18.32
C GLY A 138 2.06 -2.66 -19.60
N ILE A 139 2.67 -2.29 -20.74
CA ILE A 139 1.99 -2.18 -22.04
C ILE A 139 1.37 -3.52 -22.52
N ASP A 140 2.01 -4.64 -22.22
CA ASP A 140 1.52 -5.99 -22.59
C ASP A 140 0.88 -6.75 -21.42
N ALA A 141 0.26 -6.03 -20.48
CA ALA A 141 -0.49 -6.63 -19.39
C ALA A 141 -1.82 -7.29 -19.83
N TYR A 142 -2.04 -7.44 -21.14
CA TYR A 142 -3.24 -8.02 -21.73
C TYR A 142 -3.28 -9.54 -21.54
N ASP A 143 -4.47 -10.00 -21.15
CA ASP A 143 -4.94 -11.39 -21.03
C ASP A 143 -4.78 -12.15 -19.69
N GLN A 144 -5.24 -11.58 -18.57
CA GLN A 144 -5.74 -12.40 -17.43
C GLN A 144 -6.98 -11.85 -16.70
N THR A 145 -7.69 -10.86 -17.27
CA THR A 145 -8.86 -10.24 -16.62
C THR A 145 -10.12 -10.14 -17.48
N VAL A 146 -10.06 -10.54 -18.76
CA VAL A 146 -11.27 -10.69 -19.58
C VAL A 146 -11.73 -12.14 -19.43
N ARG A 147 -12.71 -12.40 -18.57
CA ARG A 147 -13.50 -13.63 -18.67
C ARG A 147 -14.60 -13.36 -19.70
N PHE A 148 -14.62 -14.16 -20.77
CA PHE A 148 -15.82 -14.36 -21.59
C PHE A 148 -16.88 -15.09 -20.76
#